data_AF-A0ABD2GVW3-F1
#
_entry.id   AF-A0ABD2GVW3-F1
#
_cell.length_a   1.000
_cell.length_b   1.000
_cell.length_c   1.000
_cell.angle_alpha   90.00
_cell.angle_beta   90.00
_cell.angle_gamma   90.00
#
_symmetry.space_group_name_H-M   'P 1'
#
loop_
_entity.id
_entity.type
_entity.pdbx_description
1 polymer ?
#
loop_
_entity_poly.entity_id
_entity_poly.type
_entity_poly.pdbx_seq_one_letter_code
_entity_poly.pdbx_strand_id
1 'polypeptide(L)'
;MAIWNDETEDQLISYIEERPALFDITEKLYANRIVKTGLWREIEALLGLSEKELKKKWDSLRTQYTRCRRIARLGSSGTLKTGRQQWILTRLQFLEPR
;
A
#
# COMPACT_ATOMS: atom_id res chain seq x y z
N MET A 1 6.01 -6.68 18.25
CA MET A 1 5.06 -5.76 17.59
C MET A 1 5.90 -4.73 16.85
N ALA A 2 5.89 -4.70 15.53
CA ALA A 2 6.60 -3.65 14.81
C ALA A 2 5.94 -2.29 15.09
N ILE A 3 6.74 -1.31 15.52
CA ILE A 3 6.27 0.06 15.68
C ILE A 3 6.26 0.68 14.29
N TRP A 4 5.07 0.90 13.76
CA TRP A 4 4.89 1.57 12.47
C TRP A 4 4.69 3.06 12.71
N ASN A 5 5.57 3.86 12.11
CA ASN A 5 5.50 5.32 12.13
C ASN A 5 5.19 5.82 10.72
N ASP A 6 4.75 7.07 10.60
CA ASP A 6 4.43 7.67 9.30
C ASP A 6 5.60 7.57 8.29
N GLU A 7 6.85 7.65 8.75
CA GLU A 7 8.05 7.48 7.91
C GLU A 7 8.21 6.05 7.37
N THR A 8 8.04 5.03 8.22
CA THR A 8 8.16 3.62 7.77
C THR A 8 6.99 3.20 6.91
N GLU A 9 5.81 3.76 7.16
CA GLU A 9 4.65 3.63 6.27
C GLU A 9 4.93 4.25 4.90
N ASP A 10 5.48 5.46 4.87
CA ASP A 10 5.82 6.15 3.62
C ASP A 10 6.88 5.38 2.82
N GLN A 11 7.96 4.94 3.47
CA GLN A 11 9.01 4.12 2.85
C GLN A 11 8.44 2.83 2.27
N LEU A 12 7.62 2.10 3.03
CA LEU A 12 6.97 0.88 2.54
C LEU A 12 6.16 1.16 1.28
N ILE A 13 5.35 2.22 1.29
CA ILE A 13 4.52 2.57 0.15
C ILE A 13 5.39 2.97 -1.04
N SER A 14 6.46 3.75 -0.82
CA SER A 14 7.40 4.16 -1.86
C SER A 14 8.06 2.96 -2.54
N TYR A 15 8.54 1.99 -1.77
CA TYR A 15 9.14 0.78 -2.35
C TYR A 15 8.15 -0.08 -3.14
N ILE A 16 6.87 -0.10 -2.71
CA ILE A 16 5.80 -0.80 -3.42
C ILE A 16 5.39 -0.05 -4.69
N GLU A 17 5.31 1.28 -4.64
CA GLU A 17 5.05 2.16 -5.80
C GLU A 17 6.10 1.95 -6.89
N GLU A 18 7.37 1.83 -6.53
CA GLU A 18 8.47 1.49 -7.45
C GLU A 18 8.35 0.08 -8.06
N ARG A 19 7.53 -0.80 -7.47
CA ARG A 19 7.44 -2.23 -7.80
C ARG A 19 6.01 -2.61 -8.19
N PRO A 20 5.54 -2.23 -9.40
CA PRO A 20 4.18 -2.51 -9.85
C PRO A 20 3.82 -3.99 -9.84
N ALA A 21 4.79 -4.90 -10.02
CA ALA A 21 4.59 -6.35 -9.90
C ALA A 21 4.00 -6.82 -8.55
N LEU A 22 4.07 -6.01 -7.48
CA LEU A 22 3.47 -6.33 -6.18
C LEU A 22 1.95 -6.08 -6.13
N PHE A 23 1.47 -5.05 -6.82
CA PHE A 23 0.09 -4.56 -6.67
C PHE A 23 -0.71 -4.52 -7.97
N ASP A 24 -0.03 -4.39 -9.11
CA ASP A 24 -0.63 -4.20 -10.41
C ASP A 24 -0.95 -5.55 -11.06
N ILE A 25 -2.22 -5.77 -11.39
CA ILE A 25 -2.69 -7.01 -12.03
C ILE A 25 -2.40 -7.07 -13.53
N THR A 26 -2.06 -5.93 -14.14
CA THR A 26 -1.75 -5.82 -15.58
C THR A 26 -0.31 -6.23 -15.86
N GLU A 27 0.56 -6.16 -14.84
CA GLU A 27 1.92 -6.64 -14.90
C GLU A 27 1.99 -8.15 -15.14
N LYS A 28 2.72 -8.56 -16.18
CA LYS A 28 2.98 -9.98 -16.49
C LYS A 28 3.66 -10.70 -15.32
N LEU A 29 4.45 -9.97 -14.53
CA LEU A 29 5.17 -10.48 -13.37
C LEU A 29 4.27 -10.66 -12.13
N TYR A 30 3.05 -10.10 -12.12
CA TYR A 30 2.11 -10.26 -11.01
C TYR A 30 1.69 -11.71 -10.79
N ALA A 31 1.58 -12.48 -11.88
CA ALA A 31 1.32 -13.91 -11.86
C ALA A 31 2.52 -14.72 -11.35
N ASN A 32 3.72 -14.12 -11.39
CA ASN A 32 4.94 -14.78 -10.98
C ASN A 32 5.16 -14.64 -9.47
N ARG A 33 4.71 -15.66 -8.74
CA ARG A 33 4.80 -15.73 -7.28
C ARG A 33 6.24 -15.60 -6.77
N ILE A 34 7.21 -16.10 -7.54
CA ILE A 34 8.64 -16.04 -7.21
C ILE A 34 9.12 -14.58 -7.17
N VAL A 35 8.75 -13.80 -8.18
CA VAL A 35 9.12 -12.38 -8.27
C VAL A 35 8.51 -11.61 -7.11
N LYS A 36 7.23 -11.85 -6.81
CA LYS A 36 6.56 -11.24 -5.65
C LYS A 36 7.31 -11.50 -4.34
N THR A 37 7.65 -12.75 -4.07
CA THR A 37 8.42 -13.11 -2.86
C THR A 37 9.80 -12.44 -2.85
N GLY A 38 10.48 -12.37 -4.00
CA GLY A 38 11.75 -11.65 -4.11
C GLY A 38 11.63 -10.17 -3.75
N LEU A 39 10.64 -9.48 -4.32
CA LEU A 39 10.39 -8.07 -4.08
C LEU A 39 10.04 -7.79 -2.62
N TRP A 40 9.18 -8.61 -2.01
CA TRP A 40 8.88 -8.50 -0.58
C TRP A 40 10.11 -8.71 0.30
N ARG A 41 10.98 -9.65 -0.06
CA ARG A 41 12.23 -9.92 0.66
C ARG A 41 13.22 -8.76 0.56
N GLU A 42 13.27 -8.10 -0.60
CA GLU A 42 14.04 -6.87 -0.80
C GLU A 42 13.54 -5.76 0.13
N ILE A 43 12.22 -5.55 0.19
CA ILE A 43 11.60 -4.55 1.07
C ILE A 43 11.84 -4.90 2.55
N GLU A 44 11.78 -6.19 2.91
CA GLU A 44 12.12 -6.69 4.26
C GLU A 44 13.57 -6.34 4.62
N ALA A 45 14.51 -6.54 3.70
CA ALA A 45 15.92 -6.19 3.92
C ALA A 45 16.14 -4.68 4.04
N LEU A 46 15.40 -3.86 3.28
CA LEU A 46 15.49 -2.40 3.31
C LEU A 46 14.92 -1.79 4.59
N LEU A 47 13.74 -2.25 5.03
CA LEU A 47 13.08 -1.76 6.24
C LEU A 47 13.58 -2.46 7.53
N GLY A 48 14.25 -3.60 7.39
CA GLY A 48 14.60 -4.46 8.52
C GLY A 48 13.38 -5.09 9.22
N LEU A 49 12.25 -5.20 8.51
CA LEU A 49 10.98 -5.69 9.05
C LEU A 49 10.57 -6.97 8.33
N SER A 50 10.06 -7.95 9.08
CA SER A 50 9.62 -9.22 8.49
C SER A 50 8.50 -9.01 7.45
N GLU A 51 8.57 -9.77 6.35
CA GLU A 51 7.60 -9.81 5.25
C GLU A 51 6.16 -9.91 5.79
N LYS A 52 5.95 -10.68 6.86
CA LYS A 52 4.64 -10.84 7.49
C LYS A 52 4.10 -9.51 8.03
N GLU A 53 4.95 -8.71 8.68
CA GLU A 53 4.56 -7.40 9.21
C GLU A 53 4.35 -6.41 8.06
N LEU A 54 5.23 -6.42 7.05
CA LEU A 54 5.10 -5.58 5.86
C LEU A 54 3.77 -5.84 5.13
N LYS A 55 3.47 -7.11 4.86
CA LYS A 55 2.21 -7.54 4.22
C LYS A 55 1.00 -7.15 5.05
N LYS A 56 1.06 -7.35 6.38
CA LYS A 56 -0.03 -6.98 7.29
C LYS A 56 -0.28 -5.48 7.27
N LYS A 57 0.78 -4.66 7.27
CA LYS A 57 0.66 -3.21 7.19
C LYS A 57 0.13 -2.76 5.84
N TRP A 58 0.66 -3.31 4.75
CA TRP A 58 0.20 -3.04 3.40
C TRP A 58 -1.28 -3.38 3.20
N ASP A 59 -1.71 -4.56 3.67
CA ASP A 59 -3.10 -4.99 3.62
C ASP A 59 -4.04 -4.05 4.39
N SER A 60 -3.60 -3.60 5.58
CA SER A 60 -4.31 -2.59 6.36
C SER A 60 -4.44 -1.27 5.61
N LEU A 61 -3.34 -0.75 5.04
CA LEU A 61 -3.34 0.49 4.24
C LEU A 61 -4.27 0.39 3.02
N ARG A 62 -4.19 -0.72 2.28
CA ARG A 62 -5.02 -0.98 1.10
C ARG A 62 -6.51 -1.11 1.46
N THR A 63 -6.81 -1.73 2.60
CA THR A 63 -8.18 -1.81 3.15
C THR A 63 -8.70 -0.41 3.52
N GLN A 64 -7.90 0.40 4.21
CA GLN A 64 -8.23 1.79 4.53
C GLN A 64 -8.45 2.62 3.27
N TYR A 65 -7.57 2.50 2.29
CA TYR A 65 -7.69 3.16 0.99
C TYR A 65 -9.00 2.79 0.29
N THR A 66 -9.31 1.49 0.19
CA THR A 66 -10.53 1.01 -0.47
C THR A 66 -11.79 1.54 0.23
N ARG A 67 -11.80 1.56 1.57
CA ARG A 67 -12.90 2.15 2.36
C ARG A 67 -13.03 3.66 2.10
N CYS A 68 -11.93 4.40 2.20
CA CYS A 68 -11.90 5.85 1.96
C CYS A 68 -12.35 6.20 0.54
N ARG A 69 -11.92 5.41 -0.45
CA ARG A 69 -12.30 5.56 -1.86
C ARG A 69 -13.77 5.25 -2.08
N ARG A 70 -14.30 4.19 -1.44
CA ARG A 70 -15.73 3.88 -1.50
C ARG A 70 -16.56 5.04 -0.95
N ILE A 71 -16.20 5.56 0.22
CA ILE A 71 -16.87 6.73 0.83
C ILE A 71 -16.77 7.96 -0.09
N ALA A 72 -15.59 8.20 -0.69
CA ALA A 72 -15.38 9.30 -1.64
C ALA A 72 -16.28 9.19 -2.90
N ARG A 73 -16.43 7.99 -3.47
CA ARG A 73 -17.26 7.76 -4.66
C ARG A 73 -18.76 7.81 -4.38
N LEU A 74 -19.19 7.44 -3.17
CA LEU A 74 -20.60 7.44 -2.78
C LEU A 74 -21.19 8.85 -2.52
N GLY A 75 -20.45 9.93 -2.84
CA GLY A 75 -21.00 11.28 -2.84
C GLY A 75 -21.28 11.87 -1.47
N SER A 76 -20.77 11.24 -0.38
CA SER A 76 -20.87 11.82 0.95
C SER A 76 -19.87 12.97 1.08
N SER A 77 -20.23 14.12 0.53
CA SER A 77 -19.52 15.39 0.61
C SER A 77 -19.39 15.94 2.05
N GLY A 78 -19.87 15.22 3.06
CA GLY A 78 -20.05 15.71 4.43
C GLY A 78 -19.08 15.18 5.48
N THR A 79 -18.32 14.12 5.24
CA THR A 79 -17.27 13.70 6.19
C THR A 79 -15.95 14.30 5.76
N LEU A 80 -15.52 15.35 6.48
CA LEU A 80 -14.14 15.85 6.45
C LEU A 80 -13.20 14.65 6.46
N LYS A 81 -12.47 14.43 5.37
CA LYS A 81 -11.46 13.38 5.31
C LYS A 81 -10.46 13.70 6.42
N THR A 82 -10.33 12.83 7.40
CA THR A 82 -9.30 13.01 8.43
C THR A 82 -7.93 13.08 7.73
N GLY A 83 -6.98 13.85 8.27
CA GLY A 83 -5.67 14.05 7.63
C GLY A 83 -5.01 12.73 7.20
N ARG A 84 -5.17 11.67 8.01
CA ARG A 84 -4.71 10.31 7.69
C ARG A 84 -5.41 9.71 6.47
N GLN A 85 -6.74 9.84 6.34
CA GLN A 85 -7.47 9.32 5.18
C GLN A 85 -7.05 10.03 3.90
N GLN A 86 -6.83 11.34 3.97
CA GLN A 86 -6.36 12.11 2.81
C GLN A 86 -4.94 11.70 2.43
N TRP A 87 -4.04 11.53 3.40
CA TRP A 87 -2.70 11.01 3.15
C TRP A 87 -2.72 9.62 2.49
N ILE A 88 -3.53 8.68 3.01
CA ILE A 88 -3.66 7.34 2.42
C ILE A 88 -4.19 7.43 0.98
N LEU A 89 -5.21 8.26 0.71
CA LEU A 89 -5.75 8.43 -0.64
C LEU A 89 -4.71 9.00 -1.61
N THR A 90 -3.96 10.02 -1.19
CA THR A 90 -2.90 10.64 -2.00
C THR A 90 -1.73 9.68 -2.21
N ARG A 91 -1.32 8.95 -1.17
CA ARG A 91 -0.13 8.10 -1.24
C ARG A 91 -0.40 6.79 -1.95
N LEU A 92 -1.60 6.21 -1.81
CA LEU A 92 -1.99 4.98 -2.52
C LEU A 92 -2.75 5.25 -3.84
N GLN A 93 -2.71 6.48 -4.36
CA GLN A 93 -3.38 6.80 -5.63
C GLN A 93 -2.83 6.02 -6.83
N PHE A 94 -1.55 5.60 -6.77
CA PHE A 94 -0.90 4.81 -7.81
C PHE A 94 -1.47 3.38 -7.95
N LEU A 95 -2.24 2.91 -6.96
CA LEU A 95 -2.92 1.61 -7.01
C LEU A 95 -4.14 1.61 -7.94
N GLU A 96 -4.53 2.76 -8.49
CA GLU A 96 -5.61 2.83 -9.46
C GLU A 96 -5.08 2.44 -10.84
N PRO A 97 -5.57 1.33 -11.44
CA PRO A 97 -5.34 1.10 -12.85
C PRO A 97 -6.00 2.26 -13.61
N ARG A 98 -5.18 3.03 -14.33
CA ARG A 98 -5.64 4.11 -15.21
C ARG A 98 -6.14 3.55 -16.53
#